data_AF-A0A3D4UW76-F1
#
_entry.id   AF-A0A3D4UW76-F1
#
_cell.length_a   1.000
_cell.length_b   1.000
_cell.length_c   1.000
_cell.angle_alpha   90.00
_cell.angle_beta   90.00
_cell.angle_gamma   90.00
#
_symmetry.space_group_name_H-M   'P 1'
#
loop_
_entity.id
_entity.type
_entity.pdbx_description
1 polymer ?
#
loop_
_entity_poly.entity_id
_entity_poly.type
_entity_poly.pdbx_seq_one_letter_code
_entity_poly.pdbx_strand_id
1 'polypeptide(L)'
;MLDRKNHDKLLEELPAYERYNRIILQNAYVALQQRVENALGLTAEEKYDRLIEESPAFLNRVPLNLVASYLGVSPETLSRVRGNYNR
;
A
#
# COMPACT_ATOMS: atom_id res chain seq x y z
N MET A 1 28.10 -0.26 -6.00
CA MET A 1 26.72 -0.50 -6.46
C MET A 1 26.76 -1.75 -7.33
N LEU A 2 25.87 -2.73 -7.14
CA LEU A 2 25.78 -3.87 -8.04
C LEU A 2 25.36 -3.35 -9.42
N ASP A 3 26.21 -3.51 -10.42
CA ASP A 3 25.85 -3.18 -11.80
C ASP A 3 24.97 -4.29 -12.38
N ARG A 4 24.25 -3.97 -13.47
CA ARG A 4 23.33 -4.92 -14.09
C ARG A 4 24.01 -6.24 -14.46
N LYS A 5 25.24 -6.16 -14.97
CA LYS A 5 26.00 -7.33 -15.42
C LYS A 5 26.34 -8.28 -14.29
N ASN A 6 26.75 -7.78 -13.13
CA ASN A 6 27.05 -8.62 -11.97
C ASN A 6 25.77 -9.14 -11.31
N HIS A 7 24.68 -8.37 -11.33
CA HIS A 7 23.38 -8.85 -10.87
C HIS A 7 22.88 -10.04 -11.71
N ASP A 8 22.91 -9.92 -13.04
CA ASP A 8 22.44 -10.96 -13.95
C ASP A 8 23.26 -12.26 -13.79
N LYS A 9 24.59 -12.13 -13.62
CA LYS A 9 25.46 -13.26 -13.29
C LYS A 9 25.09 -13.94 -11.98
N LEU A 10 24.80 -13.18 -10.92
CA LEU A 10 24.40 -13.75 -9.63
C LEU A 10 23.07 -14.50 -9.71
N LEU A 11 22.14 -14.05 -10.57
CA LEU A 11 20.90 -14.79 -10.81
C LEU A 11 21.14 -16.13 -11.50
N GLU A 12 22.11 -16.20 -12.43
CA GLU A 12 22.47 -17.43 -13.14
C GLU A 12 23.28 -18.41 -12.28
N GLU A 13 24.27 -17.91 -11.54
CA GLU A 13 25.22 -18.73 -10.80
C GLU A 13 24.69 -19.20 -9.43
N LEU A 14 23.71 -18.50 -8.85
CA LEU A 14 23.18 -18.79 -7.51
C LEU A 14 21.64 -18.93 -7.53
N PRO A 15 21.12 -20.17 -7.67
CA PRO A 15 19.67 -20.42 -7.67
C PRO A 15 18.94 -19.94 -6.41
N ALA A 16 19.61 -19.93 -5.25
CA ALA A 16 19.06 -19.39 -4.02
C ALA A 16 18.86 -17.87 -4.09
N TYR A 17 19.80 -17.16 -4.74
CA TYR A 17 19.71 -15.72 -4.96
C TYR A 17 18.59 -15.37 -5.94
N GLU A 18 18.46 -16.13 -7.04
CA GLU A 18 17.34 -15.98 -7.98
C GLU A 18 15.99 -16.17 -7.28
N ARG A 19 15.84 -17.23 -6.46
CA ARG A 19 14.61 -17.47 -5.72
C ARG A 19 14.29 -16.32 -4.77
N TYR A 20 15.29 -15.81 -4.04
CA TYR A 20 15.12 -14.66 -3.16
C TYR A 20 14.67 -13.42 -3.93
N ASN A 21 15.34 -13.11 -5.04
CA ASN A 21 15.03 -11.96 -5.89
C ASN A 21 13.61 -12.07 -6.47
N ARG A 22 13.22 -13.26 -6.95
CA ARG A 22 11.88 -13.56 -7.45
C ARG A 22 10.81 -13.33 -6.39
N ILE A 23 11.01 -13.82 -5.15
CA ILE A 23 10.05 -13.61 -4.06
C ILE A 23 9.90 -12.12 -3.74
N ILE A 24 11.00 -11.37 -3.69
CA ILE A 24 10.95 -9.92 -3.48
C ILE A 24 10.19 -9.22 -4.59
N LEU A 25 10.48 -9.55 -5.85
CA LEU A 25 9.82 -8.94 -7.00
C LEU A 25 8.32 -9.26 -7.01
N GLN A 26 7.94 -10.50 -6.68
CA GLN A 26 6.54 -10.93 -6.55
C GLN A 26 5.82 -10.15 -5.45
N ASN A 27 6.42 -10.03 -4.27
CA ASN A 27 5.83 -9.27 -3.17
C ASN A 27 5.67 -7.78 -3.52
N ALA A 28 6.69 -7.20 -4.17
CA ALA A 28 6.63 -5.81 -4.64
C ALA A 28 5.52 -5.62 -5.69
N TYR A 29 5.35 -6.60 -6.59
CA TYR A 29 4.29 -6.58 -7.59
C TYR A 29 2.90 -6.65 -6.97
N VAL A 30 2.67 -7.57 -6.01
CA VAL A 30 1.40 -7.68 -5.28
C VAL A 30 1.07 -6.37 -4.56
N ALA A 31 2.06 -5.78 -3.87
CA ALA A 31 1.88 -4.49 -3.19
C ALA A 31 1.54 -3.35 -4.16
N LEU A 32 2.18 -3.32 -5.34
CA LEU A 32 1.86 -2.36 -6.39
C LEU A 32 0.44 -2.56 -6.92
N GLN A 33 0.03 -3.79 -7.17
CA GLN A 33 -1.31 -4.12 -7.64
C GLN A 33 -2.38 -3.67 -6.63
N GLN A 34 -2.20 -4.01 -5.35
CA GLN A 34 -3.09 -3.55 -4.27
C GLN A 34 -3.18 -2.03 -4.21
N ARG A 35 -2.05 -1.32 -4.40
CA ARG A 35 -2.05 0.14 -4.44
C ARG A 35 -2.84 0.69 -5.63
N VAL A 36 -2.71 0.08 -6.80
CA VAL A 36 -3.45 0.49 -8.01
C VAL A 36 -4.95 0.20 -7.85
N GLU A 37 -5.32 -0.97 -7.35
CA GLU A 37 -6.71 -1.31 -7.04
C GLU A 37 -7.31 -0.34 -6.02
N ASN A 38 -6.57 -0.04 -4.94
CA ASN A 38 -7.00 0.95 -3.96
C ASN A 38 -7.14 2.35 -4.59
N ALA A 39 -6.26 2.72 -5.53
CA ALA A 39 -6.31 4.03 -6.18
C ALA A 39 -7.47 4.16 -7.18
N LEU A 40 -7.77 3.11 -7.96
CA LEU A 40 -8.71 3.15 -9.09
C LEU A 40 -10.09 2.57 -8.78
N GLY A 41 -10.19 1.63 -7.84
CA GLY A 41 -11.38 0.80 -7.64
C GLY A 41 -12.16 1.08 -6.35
N LEU A 42 -11.56 1.76 -5.38
CA LEU A 42 -12.21 1.99 -4.08
C LEU A 42 -12.74 3.41 -3.95
N THR A 43 -14.00 3.51 -3.55
CA THR A 43 -14.62 4.74 -3.05
C THR A 43 -13.91 5.23 -1.79
N ALA A 44 -14.13 6.50 -1.42
CA ALA A 44 -13.61 7.05 -0.17
C ALA A 44 -14.10 6.28 1.07
N GLU A 45 -15.28 5.69 0.99
CA GLU A 45 -15.90 4.86 2.03
C GLU A 45 -15.16 3.53 2.18
N GLU A 46 -15.01 2.77 1.10
CA GLU A 46 -14.31 1.47 1.14
C GLU A 46 -12.83 1.60 1.53
N LYS A 47 -12.16 2.69 1.12
CA LYS A 47 -10.80 3.01 1.57
C LYS A 47 -10.73 3.23 3.08
N TYR A 48 -11.73 3.90 3.64
CA TYR A 48 -11.81 4.16 5.07
C TYR A 48 -12.13 2.88 5.84
N ASP A 49 -13.03 2.03 5.33
CA ASP A 49 -13.34 0.71 5.90
C ASP A 49 -12.10 -0.18 6.02
N ARG A 50 -11.34 -0.33 4.92
CA ARG A 50 -10.10 -1.12 4.95
C ARG A 50 -9.10 -0.57 5.97
N LEU A 51 -8.98 0.76 6.09
CA LEU A 51 -8.07 1.37 7.05
C LEU A 51 -8.49 1.10 8.50
N ILE A 52 -9.80 1.06 8.79
CA ILE A 52 -10.33 0.66 10.10
C ILE A 52 -10.00 -0.80 10.39
N GLU A 53 -10.17 -1.70 9.41
CA GLU A 53 -9.90 -3.14 9.57
C GLU A 53 -8.41 -3.46 9.72
N GLU A 54 -7.56 -2.88 8.86
CA GLU A 54 -6.12 -3.17 8.82
C GLU A 54 -5.35 -2.49 9.95
N SER A 55 -5.76 -1.30 10.38
CA SER A 55 -4.99 -0.49 11.33
C SER A 55 -5.84 0.48 12.15
N PRO A 56 -6.72 -0.01 13.04
CA PRO A 56 -7.60 0.83 13.84
C PRO A 56 -6.82 1.75 14.80
N ALA A 57 -5.65 1.33 15.27
CA ALA A 57 -4.80 2.14 16.14
C ALA A 57 -4.18 3.36 15.43
N PHE A 58 -4.02 3.29 14.10
CA PHE A 58 -3.45 4.38 13.31
C PHE A 58 -4.41 5.57 13.24
N LEU A 59 -5.70 5.32 13.07
CA LEU A 59 -6.75 6.33 12.96
C LEU A 59 -6.87 7.23 14.21
N ASN A 60 -6.55 6.69 15.39
CA ASN A 60 -6.63 7.42 16.66
C ASN A 60 -5.39 8.28 16.96
N ARG A 61 -4.28 8.06 16.24
CA ARG A 61 -2.99 8.71 16.51
C ARG A 61 -2.60 9.72 15.45
N VAL A 62 -3.23 9.68 14.28
CA VAL A 62 -2.85 10.46 13.12
C VAL A 62 -3.91 11.52 12.82
N PRO A 63 -3.51 12.80 12.63
CA PRO A 63 -4.39 13.87 12.18
C PRO A 63 -5.18 13.52 10.91
N LEU A 64 -6.44 13.95 10.86
CA LEU A 64 -7.39 13.63 9.77
C LEU A 64 -6.86 14.04 8.38
N ASN A 65 -6.14 15.16 8.28
CA ASN A 65 -5.56 15.62 7.02
C ASN A 65 -4.52 14.65 6.45
N LEU A 66 -3.68 14.05 7.31
CA LEU A 66 -2.68 13.06 6.89
C LEU A 66 -3.35 11.74 6.48
N VAL A 67 -4.42 11.36 7.19
CA VAL A 67 -5.24 10.20 6.80
C VAL A 67 -5.90 10.44 5.43
N ALA A 68 -6.43 11.64 5.20
CA ALA A 68 -7.03 12.01 3.90
C ALA A 68 -6.00 11.95 2.77
N SER A 69 -4.79 12.50 2.99
CA SER A 69 -3.67 12.39 2.04
C SER A 69 -3.26 10.94 1.77
N TYR A 70 -3.22 10.10 2.80
CA TYR A 70 -2.90 8.67 2.65
C TYR A 70 -3.93 7.92 1.79
N LEU A 71 -5.22 8.20 2.01
CA LEU A 71 -6.32 7.58 1.25
C LEU A 71 -6.52 8.20 -0.14
N GLY A 72 -5.82 9.30 -0.45
CA GLY A 72 -5.95 10.02 -1.72
C GLY A 72 -7.32 10.69 -1.90
N VAL A 73 -7.90 11.19 -0.81
CA VAL A 73 -9.19 11.90 -0.80
C VAL A 73 -9.03 13.28 -0.16
N SER A 74 -9.99 14.18 -0.37
CA SER A 74 -9.96 15.47 0.32
C SER A 74 -10.28 15.31 1.83
N PRO A 75 -9.77 16.20 2.71
CA PRO A 75 -10.13 16.18 4.12
C PRO A 75 -11.64 16.31 4.38
N GLU A 76 -12.36 17.07 3.55
CA GLU A 76 -13.82 17.22 3.63
C GLU A 76 -14.54 15.91 3.29
N THR A 77 -14.06 15.23 2.24
CA THR A 77 -14.57 13.91 1.83
C THR A 77 -14.40 12.92 2.98
N LEU A 78 -13.20 12.84 3.56
CA LEU A 78 -12.93 11.95 4.69
C LEU A 78 -13.75 12.31 5.94
N SER A 79 -13.92 13.61 6.23
CA SER A 79 -14.76 14.07 7.34
C SER A 79 -16.21 13.62 7.19
N ARG A 80 -16.76 13.71 5.96
CA ARG A 80 -18.10 13.23 5.63
C ARG A 80 -18.24 11.72 5.84
N VAL A 81 -17.27 10.95 5.33
CA VAL A 81 -17.26 9.48 5.48
C VAL A 81 -17.22 9.09 6.96
N ARG A 82 -16.30 9.65 7.75
CA ARG A 82 -16.19 9.37 9.19
C ARG A 82 -17.46 9.73 9.96
N GLY A 83 -18.15 10.80 9.57
CA GLY A 83 -19.42 11.21 10.17
C GLY A 83 -20.53 10.16 10.06
N ASN A 84 -20.46 9.27 9.07
CA ASN A 84 -21.43 8.17 8.90
C ASN A 84 -21.21 7.01 9.90
N TYR A 85 -20.00 6.85 10.46
CA TYR A 85 -19.65 5.77 11.40
C TYR A 85 -19.86 6.17 12.87
N ASN A 86 -19.88 7.47 13.17
CA ASN A 86 -20.10 8.00 14.52
C ASN A 86 -21.59 8.25 14.82
N ARG A 87 -22.51 7.65 14.06
CA ARG A 87 -23.97 7.74 14.26
C ARG A 87 -24.52 6.48 14.89
#